data_AF-A0A318TPK7-F1
#
_entry.id   AF-A0A318TPK7-F1
#
_cell.length_a   1.000
_cell.length_b   1.000
_cell.length_c   1.000
_cell.angle_alpha   90.00
_cell.angle_beta   90.00
_cell.angle_gamma   90.00
#
_symmetry.space_group_name_H-M   'P 1'
#
loop_
_entity.id
_entity.type
_entity.pdbx_description
1 polymer ?
#
loop_
_entity_poly.entity_id
_entity_poly.type
_entity_poly.pdbx_seq_one_letter_code
_entity_poly.pdbx_strand_id
1 'polypeptide(L)'
;MIDEIVVQAAIVFRETQKLIAMMPGLPIAAAPDDEPHDLIELGVAAQIARRSKSVVRKWCAKNLMSGGGFAMKIADRWYVSASRFRAYIRR
;
A
#
# COMPACT_ATOMS: atom_id res chain seq x y z
N MET A 1 17.93 21.11 -32.91
CA MET A 1 17.29 19.84 -33.30
C MET A 1 17.05 18.98 -32.05
N ILE A 2 16.32 19.53 -31.07
CA ILE A 2 16.00 18.89 -29.77
C ILE A 2 14.47 18.96 -29.52
N ASP A 3 13.79 19.93 -30.13
CA ASP A 3 12.34 20.14 -30.07
C ASP A 3 11.51 18.92 -30.53
N GLU A 4 11.90 18.23 -31.61
CA GLU A 4 11.08 17.15 -32.18
C GLU A 4 10.97 15.92 -31.27
N ILE A 5 12.01 15.64 -30.47
CA ILE A 5 12.03 14.50 -29.55
C ILE A 5 11.10 14.74 -28.36
N VAL A 6 11.07 15.98 -27.84
CA VAL A 6 10.18 16.35 -26.74
C VAL A 6 8.72 16.36 -27.19
N VAL A 7 8.46 16.82 -28.42
CA VAL A 7 7.12 16.79 -29.02
C VAL A 7 6.63 15.36 -29.23
N GLN A 8 7.47 14.46 -29.74
CA GLN A 8 7.10 13.04 -29.87
C GLN A 8 6.83 12.38 -28.51
N ALA A 9 7.65 12.64 -27.49
CA ALA A 9 7.44 12.12 -26.15
C ALA A 9 6.11 12.59 -25.53
N ALA A 10 5.72 13.85 -25.77
CA ALA A 10 4.45 14.39 -25.29
C ALA A 10 3.23 13.76 -26.00
N ILE A 11 3.35 13.44 -27.29
CA ILE A 11 2.30 12.76 -28.06
C ILE A 11 2.10 11.33 -27.53
N VAL A 12 3.19 10.58 -27.35
CA VAL A 12 3.15 9.21 -26.81
C VAL A 12 2.51 9.21 -25.42
N PHE A 13 2.91 10.12 -24.53
CA PHE A 13 2.36 10.20 -23.17
C PHE A 13 0.85 10.48 -23.15
N ARG A 14 0.38 11.32 -24.08
CA ARG A 14 -1.04 11.65 -24.23
C ARG A 14 -1.86 10.48 -24.77
N GLU A 15 -1.31 9.68 -25.67
CA GLU A 15 -1.98 8.46 -26.16
C GLU A 15 -2.05 7.37 -25.10
N THR A 16 -0.99 7.16 -24.32
CA THR A 16 -1.01 6.17 -23.22
C THR A 16 -2.05 6.51 -22.17
N GLN A 17 -2.26 7.79 -21.85
CA GLN A 17 -3.31 8.23 -20.93
C GLN A 17 -4.73 7.97 -21.47
N LYS A 18 -4.94 8.12 -22.79
CA LYS A 18 -6.24 7.81 -23.40
C LYS A 18 -6.55 6.31 -23.37
N LEU A 19 -5.54 5.47 -23.56
CA LEU A 19 -5.66 4.00 -23.44
C LEU A 19 -6.03 3.56 -22.02
N ILE A 20 -5.45 4.18 -20.99
CA ILE A 20 -5.80 3.90 -19.59
C ILE A 20 -7.23 4.33 -19.27
N ALA A 21 -7.70 5.45 -19.83
CA ALA A 21 -9.06 5.96 -19.62
C ALA A 21 -10.15 5.14 -20.32
N MET A 22 -9.81 4.29 -21.30
CA MET A 22 -10.75 3.48 -22.08
C MET A 22 -10.86 2.02 -21.60
N MET A 23 -10.07 1.60 -20.62
CA MET A 23 -10.27 0.29 -19.99
C MET A 23 -11.52 0.36 -19.12
N PRO A 24 -12.58 -0.42 -19.40
CA PRO A 24 -13.70 -0.53 -18.49
C PRO A 24 -13.14 -1.08 -17.19
N GLY A 25 -13.27 -0.31 -16.10
CA GLY A 25 -12.87 -0.75 -14.77
C GLY A 25 -13.57 -2.06 -14.49
N LEU A 26 -12.83 -3.17 -14.54
CA LEU A 26 -13.32 -4.44 -14.03
C LEU A 26 -13.80 -4.15 -12.61
N PRO A 27 -15.06 -4.43 -12.26
CA PRO A 27 -15.42 -4.51 -10.87
C PRO A 27 -14.65 -5.70 -10.33
N ILE A 28 -13.51 -5.44 -9.72
CA ILE A 28 -12.87 -6.41 -8.84
C ILE A 28 -13.89 -6.60 -7.73
N ALA A 29 -14.69 -7.65 -7.86
CA ALA A 29 -15.55 -8.14 -6.80
C ALA A 29 -14.60 -8.55 -5.66
N ALA A 30 -14.25 -7.58 -4.82
CA ALA A 30 -13.61 -7.85 -3.55
C ALA A 30 -14.59 -8.73 -2.78
N ALA A 31 -14.17 -9.96 -2.51
CA ALA A 31 -14.88 -10.81 -1.57
C ALA A 31 -15.03 -10.03 -0.24
N PRO A 32 -16.12 -10.23 0.52
CA PRO A 32 -16.27 -9.59 1.83
C PRO A 32 -15.22 -10.03 2.87
N ASP A 33 -14.37 -11.00 2.53
CA ASP A 33 -13.19 -11.45 3.30
C ASP A 33 -11.85 -10.95 2.74
N ASP A 34 -11.86 -10.20 1.63
CA ASP A 34 -10.69 -9.50 1.15
C ASP A 34 -10.56 -8.19 1.94
N GLU A 35 -9.69 -8.21 2.95
CA GLU A 35 -9.21 -7.03 3.68
C GLU A 35 -7.88 -6.45 3.13
N PRO A 36 -7.56 -6.41 1.80
CA PRO A 36 -6.36 -5.72 1.34
C PRO A 36 -6.48 -4.20 1.48
N HIS A 37 -7.66 -3.65 1.81
CA HIS A 37 -7.87 -2.22 2.03
C HIS A 37 -7.38 -1.70 3.39
N ASP A 38 -7.14 -2.56 4.37
CA ASP A 38 -6.69 -2.13 5.71
C ASP A 38 -5.18 -2.25 5.90
N LEU A 39 -4.45 -2.82 4.93
CA LEU A 39 -3.00 -2.97 4.99
C LEU A 39 -2.29 -1.65 4.66
N ILE A 40 -1.59 -1.11 5.65
CA ILE A 40 -0.72 0.05 5.53
C ILE A 40 0.74 -0.35 5.60
N GLU A 41 1.60 0.44 4.97
CA GLU A 41 3.04 0.25 5.10
C GLU A 41 3.54 0.56 6.51
N LEU A 42 4.64 -0.08 6.90
CA LEU A 42 5.33 0.17 8.17
C LEU A 42 5.62 1.66 8.42
N GLY A 43 5.88 2.44 7.37
CA GLY A 43 6.12 3.88 7.48
C GLY A 43 4.89 4.65 7.96
N VAL A 44 3.73 4.33 7.40
CA VAL A 44 2.43 4.92 7.80
C VAL A 44 2.08 4.46 9.23
N ALA A 45 2.29 3.19 9.56
CA ALA A 45 2.07 2.69 10.91
C ALA A 45 2.97 3.42 11.95
N ALA A 46 4.22 3.70 11.60
CA ALA A 46 5.14 4.49 12.44
C ALA A 46 4.64 5.93 12.68
N GLN A 47 4.09 6.57 11.65
CA GLN A 47 3.47 7.89 11.77
C GLN A 47 2.24 7.86 12.69
N ILE A 48 1.35 6.88 12.51
CA ILE A 48 0.15 6.71 13.34
C ILE A 48 0.52 6.51 14.82
N ALA A 49 1.52 5.66 15.09
CA ALA A 49 1.97 5.40 16.45
C ALA A 49 2.86 6.51 17.05
N ARG A 50 3.28 7.51 16.26
CA ARG A 50 4.31 8.51 16.63
C ARG A 50 5.57 7.85 17.22
N ARG A 51 5.99 6.73 16.64
CA ARG A 51 7.19 5.97 17.04
C ARG A 51 8.13 5.78 15.87
N SER A 52 9.39 5.43 16.17
CA SER A 52 10.36 5.12 15.12
C SER A 52 9.99 3.83 14.38
N LYS A 53 10.35 3.74 13.09
CA LYS A 53 10.13 2.53 12.26
C LYS A 53 10.74 1.27 12.90
N SER A 54 11.86 1.42 13.62
CA SER A 54 12.52 0.32 14.33
C SER A 54 11.68 -0.24 15.48
N VAL A 55 10.98 0.61 16.22
CA VAL A 55 10.07 0.19 17.29
C VAL A 55 8.87 -0.55 16.71
N VAL A 56 8.23 0.03 15.68
CA VAL A 56 7.09 -0.61 15.03
C VAL A 56 7.48 -1.93 14.37
N ARG A 57 8.69 -2.03 13.79
CA ARG A 57 9.21 -3.30 13.26
C ARG A 57 9.32 -4.38 14.33
N LYS A 58 9.79 -4.04 15.54
CA LYS A 58 9.82 -4.96 16.68
C LYS A 58 8.42 -5.41 17.08
N TRP A 59 7.43 -4.50 17.05
CA TRP A 59 6.03 -4.86 17.32
C TRP A 59 5.47 -5.78 16.24
N CYS A 60 5.77 -5.52 14.97
CA CYS A 60 5.34 -6.37 13.85
C CYS A 60 5.89 -7.78 13.96
N ALA A 61 7.18 -7.92 14.30
CA ALA A 61 7.81 -9.23 14.51
C ALA A 61 7.17 -10.04 15.66
N LYS A 62 6.57 -9.37 16.65
CA LYS A 62 5.89 -10.01 17.79
C LYS A 62 4.40 -10.27 17.55
N ASN A 63 3.78 -9.59 16.59
CA ASN A 63 2.32 -9.61 16.39
C ASN A 63 1.97 -9.96 14.93
N LEU A 64 2.39 -11.14 14.49
CA LEU A 64 2.08 -11.65 13.14
C LEU A 64 0.59 -11.98 13.00
N MET A 65 0.01 -11.73 11.83
CA MET A 65 -1.39 -12.02 11.53
C MET A 65 -1.74 -13.50 11.67
N SER A 66 -0.79 -14.41 11.40
CA SER A 66 -0.96 -15.86 11.60
C SER A 66 -1.31 -16.23 13.04
N GLY A 67 -0.98 -15.38 14.03
CA GLY A 67 -1.30 -15.57 15.44
C GLY A 67 -2.39 -14.62 15.96
N GLY A 68 -3.23 -14.07 15.08
CA GLY A 68 -4.24 -13.06 15.45
C GLY A 68 -3.68 -11.65 15.67
N GLY A 69 -2.42 -11.42 15.29
CA GLY A 69 -1.80 -10.10 15.33
C GLY A 69 -2.25 -9.19 14.18
N PHE A 70 -1.46 -8.13 13.95
CA PHE A 70 -1.76 -7.08 12.98
C PHE A 70 -0.71 -6.96 11.88
N ALA A 71 0.39 -7.69 11.92
CA ALA A 71 1.50 -7.52 10.98
C ALA A 71 1.68 -8.72 10.06
N MET A 72 2.08 -8.45 8.81
CA MET A 72 2.47 -9.47 7.86
C MET A 72 3.69 -9.02 7.07
N LYS A 73 4.42 -10.00 6.52
CA LYS A 73 5.60 -9.76 5.69
C LYS A 73 5.31 -10.29 4.28
N ILE A 74 5.29 -9.39 3.29
CA ILE A 74 5.06 -9.72 1.88
C ILE A 74 6.27 -9.23 1.09
N ALA A 75 6.91 -10.11 0.31
CA ALA A 75 8.08 -9.77 -0.51
C ALA A 75 9.14 -8.96 0.25
N ASP A 76 9.50 -9.43 1.45
CA ASP A 76 10.43 -8.80 2.41
C ASP A 76 9.99 -7.45 3.02
N ARG A 77 8.82 -6.93 2.65
CA ARG A 77 8.26 -5.69 3.19
C ARG A 77 7.25 -5.96 4.31
N TRP A 78 7.25 -5.09 5.31
CA TRP A 78 6.30 -5.15 6.43
C TRP A 78 5.04 -4.37 6.12
N TYR A 79 3.91 -5.06 6.22
CA TYR A 79 2.56 -4.51 6.13
C TYR A 79 1.83 -4.71 7.45
N VAL A 80 0.96 -3.76 7.77
CA VAL A 80 0.26 -3.67 9.04
C VAL A 80 -1.21 -3.43 8.77
N SER A 81 -2.11 -4.23 9.36
CA SER A 81 -3.55 -3.91 9.38
C SER A 81 -3.75 -2.67 10.25
N ALA A 82 -4.22 -1.58 9.65
CA ALA A 82 -4.44 -0.31 10.33
C ALA A 82 -5.49 -0.43 11.43
N SER A 83 -6.56 -1.20 11.22
CA SER A 83 -7.64 -1.41 12.19
C SER A 83 -7.15 -2.17 13.43
N ARG A 84 -6.48 -3.31 13.23
CA ARG A 84 -5.91 -4.09 14.35
C ARG A 84 -4.76 -3.35 15.03
N PHE A 85 -3.95 -2.62 14.27
CA PHE A 85 -2.87 -1.82 14.83
C PHE A 85 -3.36 -0.66 15.67
N ARG A 86 -4.43 0.03 15.23
CA ARG A 86 -5.11 1.07 16.03
C ARG A 86 -5.68 0.51 17.33
N ALA A 87 -6.25 -0.70 17.29
CA ALA A 87 -6.69 -1.38 18.51
C ALA A 87 -5.51 -1.72 19.45
N TYR A 88 -4.38 -2.17 18.88
CA TYR A 88 -3.17 -2.47 19.66
C TYR A 88 -2.56 -1.25 20.35
N ILE A 89 -2.43 -0.11 19.66
CA ILE A 89 -1.81 1.10 20.25
C ILE A 89 -2.71 1.81 21.26
N ARG A 90 -4.01 1.52 21.27
CA ARG A 90 -4.97 2.06 22.26
C ARG A 90 -4.98 1.26 23.56
N ARG A 91 -4.39 0.06 23.56
CA ARG A 91 -4.28 -0.82 24.71
C ARG A 91 -3.03 -0.47 25.52
#